data_AF-A0AAE1TEJ9-F1
#
_entry.id   AF-A0AAE1TEJ9-F1
#
_cell.length_a   1.000
_cell.length_b   1.000
_cell.length_c   1.000
_cell.angle_alpha   90.00
_cell.angle_beta   90.00
_cell.angle_gamma   90.00
#
_symmetry.space_group_name_H-M   'P 1'
#
loop_
_entity.id
_entity.type
_entity.pdbx_description
1 polymer ?
#
loop_
_entity_poly.entity_id
_entity_poly.type
_entity_poly.pdbx_seq_one_letter_code
_entity_poly.pdbx_strand_id
1 'polypeptide(L)'
;MSMEVGTQLLHCQTVKDIRAEARSLAGASTKAHVMVHKSDLHHTRKGGMKMDEFLNKMKTISDQLALAGAPLPHDELVIHTLNGLDAEYNAVVVKLLDQNHLSWVDVQSHLLTFESRLEQPNHFVNLSLEPTANFAQHSGTPRQSLTDSDGSQGSAHGF
;
A
#
# COMPACT_ATOMS: atom_id res chain seq x y z
N MET A 1 70.32 30.48 -3.12
CA MET A 1 68.87 30.68 -3.27
C MET A 1 68.13 29.44 -3.80
N SER A 2 68.76 28.25 -3.94
CA SER A 2 68.14 27.11 -4.63
C SER A 2 67.56 25.99 -3.75
N MET A 3 67.79 26.01 -2.43
CA MET A 3 67.30 24.94 -1.51
C MET A 3 65.86 25.14 -1.02
N GLU A 4 65.30 26.34 -1.17
CA GLU A 4 63.94 26.67 -0.71
C GLU A 4 62.84 26.18 -1.67
N VAL A 5 63.19 25.96 -2.95
CA VAL A 5 62.25 25.46 -3.97
C VAL A 5 62.04 23.94 -3.81
N GLY A 6 63.08 23.20 -3.40
CA GLY A 6 63.00 21.75 -3.21
C GLY A 6 62.06 21.33 -2.06
N THR A 7 62.03 22.08 -0.97
CA THR A 7 61.17 21.80 0.20
C THR A 7 59.69 22.12 -0.07
N GLN A 8 59.39 23.16 -0.86
CA GLN A 8 58.02 23.50 -1.27
C GLN A 8 57.45 22.48 -2.27
N LEU A 9 58.28 21.95 -3.17
CA LEU A 9 57.87 20.95 -4.15
C LEU A 9 57.49 19.62 -3.47
N LEU A 10 58.28 19.19 -2.48
CA LEU A 10 57.97 18.04 -1.62
C LEU A 10 56.62 18.22 -0.89
N HIS A 11 56.34 19.42 -0.38
CA HIS A 11 55.08 19.70 0.31
C HIS A 11 53.85 19.63 -0.61
N CYS A 12 53.95 20.11 -1.84
CA CYS A 12 52.83 20.05 -2.79
C CYS A 12 52.51 18.61 -3.22
N GLN A 13 53.52 17.74 -3.35
CA GLN A 13 53.29 16.36 -3.75
C GLN A 13 52.55 15.58 -2.65
N THR A 14 52.93 15.77 -1.39
CA THR A 14 52.25 15.16 -0.23
C THR A 14 50.83 15.67 -0.04
N VAL A 15 50.58 16.97 -0.21
CA VAL A 15 49.21 17.54 -0.11
C VAL A 15 48.29 17.04 -1.24
N LYS A 16 48.83 16.88 -2.46
CA LYS A 16 48.08 16.30 -3.59
C LYS A 16 47.70 14.84 -3.31
N ASP A 17 48.62 14.08 -2.75
CA ASP A 17 48.44 12.67 -2.36
C ASP A 17 47.37 12.54 -1.25
N ILE A 18 47.50 13.28 -0.16
CA ILE A 18 46.50 13.31 0.93
C ILE A 18 45.11 13.71 0.41
N ARG A 19 45.03 14.72 -0.47
CA ARG A 19 43.74 15.14 -1.04
C ARG A 19 43.18 14.09 -2.01
N ALA A 20 44.03 13.40 -2.77
CA ALA A 20 43.60 12.31 -3.64
C ALA A 20 43.06 11.14 -2.80
N GLU A 21 43.77 10.75 -1.76
CA GLU A 21 43.37 9.69 -0.84
C GLU A 21 42.07 10.04 -0.10
N ALA A 22 41.96 11.25 0.46
CA ALA A 22 40.73 11.71 1.11
C ALA A 22 39.52 11.73 0.14
N ARG A 23 39.72 12.12 -1.12
CA ARG A 23 38.66 12.04 -2.15
C ARG A 23 38.32 10.60 -2.53
N SER A 24 39.33 9.74 -2.60
CA SER A 24 39.15 8.30 -2.84
C SER A 24 38.31 7.68 -1.74
N LEU A 25 38.68 7.92 -0.47
CA LEU A 25 37.96 7.44 0.71
C LEU A 25 36.55 8.01 0.79
N ALA A 26 36.38 9.33 0.59
CA ALA A 26 35.06 9.95 0.56
C ALA A 26 34.20 9.36 -0.58
N GLY A 27 34.76 9.20 -1.77
CA GLY A 27 34.07 8.60 -2.91
C GLY A 27 33.71 7.13 -2.68
N ALA A 28 34.59 6.35 -2.05
CA ALA A 28 34.33 4.97 -1.66
C ALA A 28 33.23 4.88 -0.59
N SER A 29 33.27 5.77 0.41
CA SER A 29 32.25 5.89 1.44
C SER A 29 30.89 6.22 0.84
N THR A 30 30.79 7.26 0.00
CA THR A 30 29.54 7.62 -0.68
C THR A 30 28.99 6.47 -1.53
N LYS A 31 29.85 5.76 -2.28
CA LYS A 31 29.43 4.58 -3.05
C LYS A 31 28.90 3.46 -2.16
N ALA A 32 29.57 3.17 -1.04
CA ALA A 32 29.12 2.18 -0.08
C ALA A 32 27.75 2.55 0.51
N HIS A 33 27.55 3.81 0.92
CA HIS A 33 26.28 4.31 1.41
C HIS A 33 25.16 4.17 0.37
N VAL A 34 25.40 4.52 -0.89
CA VAL A 34 24.43 4.33 -1.98
C VAL A 34 24.07 2.85 -2.14
N MET A 35 25.07 1.95 -2.11
CA MET A 35 24.81 0.51 -2.25
C MET A 35 23.97 -0.03 -1.08
N VAL A 36 24.27 0.39 0.15
CA VAL A 36 23.48 0.00 1.33
C VAL A 36 22.03 0.47 1.18
N HIS A 37 21.80 1.74 0.85
CA HIS A 37 20.44 2.26 0.68
C HIS A 37 19.68 1.59 -0.47
N LYS A 38 20.34 1.29 -1.60
CA LYS A 38 19.72 0.52 -2.68
C LYS A 38 19.37 -0.90 -2.22
N SER A 39 20.25 -1.55 -1.47
CA SER A 39 19.97 -2.86 -0.88
C SER A 39 18.76 -2.77 0.05
N ASP A 40 18.72 -1.79 0.97
CA ASP A 40 17.59 -1.61 1.88
C ASP A 40 16.27 -1.38 1.12
N LEU A 41 16.30 -0.58 0.05
CA LEU A 41 15.14 -0.34 -0.82
C LEU A 41 14.58 -1.65 -1.39
N HIS A 42 15.43 -2.53 -1.91
CA HIS A 42 15.02 -3.80 -2.51
C HIS A 42 14.48 -4.83 -1.49
N HIS A 43 15.01 -4.80 -0.27
CA HIS A 43 14.64 -5.76 0.77
C HIS A 43 13.53 -5.25 1.68
N THR A 44 13.16 -3.97 1.60
CA THR A 44 12.09 -3.40 2.42
C THR A 44 10.74 -3.98 1.99
N ARG A 45 10.07 -4.61 2.96
CA ARG A 45 8.70 -5.15 2.83
C ARG A 45 7.81 -4.43 3.83
N LYS A 46 6.51 -4.30 3.52
CA LYS A 46 5.51 -3.80 4.47
C LYS A 46 5.42 -4.75 5.66
N GLY A 47 5.12 -6.02 5.41
CA GLY A 47 4.96 -7.01 6.46
C GLY A 47 3.92 -6.56 7.50
N GLY A 48 4.25 -6.70 8.78
CA GLY A 48 3.37 -6.29 9.88
C GLY A 48 3.31 -4.78 10.15
N MET A 49 4.01 -3.94 9.39
CA MET A 49 3.99 -2.49 9.55
C MET A 49 2.65 -1.90 9.07
N LYS A 50 2.27 -0.77 9.67
CA LYS A 50 1.20 0.08 9.11
C LYS A 50 1.65 0.67 7.77
N MET A 51 0.70 0.92 6.87
CA MET A 51 1.00 1.45 5.54
C MET A 51 1.67 2.82 5.61
N ASP A 52 1.28 3.69 6.53
CA ASP A 52 1.91 5.00 6.71
C ASP A 52 3.40 4.88 7.07
N GLU A 53 3.73 3.97 7.99
CA GLU A 53 5.09 3.70 8.44
C GLU A 53 5.95 3.15 7.29
N PHE A 54 5.40 2.20 6.53
CA PHE A 54 6.05 1.64 5.35
C PHE A 54 6.33 2.70 4.28
N LEU A 55 5.34 3.54 3.95
CA LEU A 55 5.49 4.62 2.96
C LEU A 55 6.53 5.65 3.40
N ASN A 56 6.54 6.00 4.69
CA ASN A 56 7.52 6.93 5.25
C ASN A 56 8.95 6.34 5.18
N LYS A 57 9.10 5.05 5.44
CA LYS A 57 10.38 4.34 5.30
C LYS A 57 10.89 4.36 3.86
N MET A 58 10.03 4.06 2.88
CA MET A 58 10.40 4.11 1.46
C MET A 58 10.81 5.53 1.03
N LYS A 59 10.06 6.54 1.48
CA LYS A 59 10.40 7.95 1.24
C LYS A 59 11.77 8.30 1.84
N THR A 60 12.02 7.91 3.09
CA THR A 60 13.28 8.17 3.79
C THR A 60 14.48 7.59 3.06
N ILE A 61 14.40 6.34 2.58
CA ILE A 61 15.48 5.71 1.80
C ILE A 61 15.72 6.48 0.49
N SER A 62 14.65 6.91 -0.18
CA SER A 62 14.75 7.74 -1.40
C SER A 62 15.43 9.09 -1.13
N ASP A 63 15.10 9.75 -0.02
CA ASP A 63 15.73 11.02 0.36
C ASP A 63 17.21 10.83 0.75
N GLN A 64 17.55 9.72 1.42
CA GLN A 64 18.95 9.36 1.70
C GLN A 64 19.77 9.12 0.43
N LEU A 65 19.18 8.44 -0.56
CA LEU A 65 19.79 8.23 -1.87
C LEU A 65 20.03 9.57 -2.60
N ALA A 66 19.06 10.49 -2.55
CA ALA A 66 19.21 11.84 -3.10
C ALA A 66 20.33 12.63 -2.40
N LEU A 67 20.39 12.58 -1.07
CA LEU A 67 21.45 13.22 -0.27
C LEU A 67 22.84 12.64 -0.57
N ALA A 68 22.93 11.34 -0.88
CA ALA A 68 24.17 10.67 -1.28
C ALA A 68 24.57 10.94 -2.75
N GLY A 69 23.83 11.80 -3.46
CA GLY A 69 24.10 12.16 -4.86
C GLY A 69 23.63 11.12 -5.88
N ALA A 70 22.77 10.18 -5.47
CA ALA A 70 22.19 9.15 -6.32
C ALA A 70 20.65 9.19 -6.24
N PRO A 71 20.00 10.29 -6.68
CA PRO A 71 18.54 10.44 -6.56
C PRO A 71 17.81 9.32 -7.26
N LEU A 72 16.80 8.77 -6.59
CA LEU A 72 15.92 7.74 -7.13
C LEU A 72 14.80 8.41 -7.93
N PRO A 73 14.54 8.00 -9.19
CA PRO A 73 13.43 8.55 -9.95
C PRO A 73 12.10 8.07 -9.37
N HIS A 74 11.08 8.87 -9.62
CA HIS A 74 9.75 8.68 -9.04
C HIS A 74 9.14 7.30 -9.38
N ASP A 75 9.20 6.90 -10.65
CA ASP A 75 8.70 5.59 -11.10
C ASP A 75 9.39 4.42 -10.38
N GLU A 76 10.70 4.51 -10.16
CA GLU A 76 11.45 3.48 -9.44
C GLU A 76 11.00 3.40 -7.97
N LEU A 77 10.77 4.53 -7.31
CA LEU A 77 10.24 4.55 -5.94
C LEU A 77 8.85 3.88 -5.86
N VAL A 78 7.97 4.18 -6.82
CA VAL A 78 6.64 3.56 -6.90
C VAL A 78 6.75 2.05 -7.12
N ILE A 79 7.53 1.60 -8.10
CA ILE A 79 7.72 0.18 -8.40
C ILE A 79 8.24 -0.57 -7.17
N HIS A 80 9.25 -0.04 -6.48
CA HIS A 80 9.79 -0.67 -5.28
C HIS A 80 8.77 -0.71 -4.14
N THR A 81 7.99 0.35 -3.98
CA THR A 81 6.92 0.41 -2.97
C THR A 81 5.86 -0.66 -3.23
N LEU A 82 5.37 -0.77 -4.47
CA LEU A 82 4.36 -1.76 -4.84
C LEU A 82 4.87 -3.20 -4.72
N ASN A 83 6.14 -3.45 -5.09
CA ASN A 83 6.78 -4.75 -4.92
C ASN A 83 6.95 -5.14 -3.45
N GLY A 84 7.07 -4.16 -2.55
CA GLY A 84 7.23 -4.39 -1.12
C GLY A 84 5.95 -4.74 -0.37
N LEU A 85 4.79 -4.69 -1.03
CA LEU A 85 3.49 -4.94 -0.40
C LEU A 85 3.15 -6.43 -0.31
N ASP A 86 2.38 -6.78 0.71
CA ASP A 86 1.84 -8.12 0.91
C ASP A 86 0.70 -8.44 -0.06
N ALA A 87 0.39 -9.74 -0.21
CA ALA A 87 -0.58 -10.22 -1.21
C ALA A 87 -2.00 -9.65 -1.05
N GLU A 88 -2.37 -9.21 0.15
CA GLU A 88 -3.64 -8.53 0.44
C GLU A 88 -3.82 -7.22 -0.34
N TYR A 89 -2.72 -6.58 -0.77
CA TYR A 89 -2.73 -5.34 -1.55
C TYR A 89 -2.74 -5.57 -3.07
N ASN A 90 -2.72 -6.83 -3.55
CA ASN A 90 -2.61 -7.12 -4.98
C ASN A 90 -3.69 -6.41 -5.84
N ALA A 91 -4.91 -6.28 -5.33
CA ALA A 91 -5.99 -5.60 -6.05
C ALA A 91 -5.69 -4.12 -6.32
N VAL A 92 -5.13 -3.40 -5.34
CA VAL A 92 -4.74 -2.00 -5.52
C VAL A 92 -3.44 -1.87 -6.31
N VAL A 93 -2.51 -2.82 -6.17
CA VAL A 93 -1.27 -2.86 -6.96
C VAL A 93 -1.56 -2.95 -8.45
N VAL A 94 -2.41 -3.89 -8.89
CA VAL A 94 -2.78 -4.03 -10.31
C VAL A 94 -3.42 -2.75 -10.84
N LYS A 95 -4.32 -2.14 -10.06
CA LYS A 95 -4.97 -0.88 -10.44
C LYS A 95 -3.98 0.27 -10.62
N LEU A 96 -2.96 0.36 -9.74
CA LEU A 96 -1.96 1.40 -9.82
C LEU A 96 -0.98 1.16 -10.98
N LEU A 97 -0.60 -0.09 -11.26
CA LEU A 97 0.30 -0.42 -12.37
C LEU A 97 -0.29 -0.10 -13.75
N ASP A 98 -1.61 -0.07 -13.90
CA ASP A 98 -2.30 0.28 -15.16
C ASP A 98 -2.33 1.81 -15.42
N GLN A 99 -2.05 2.63 -14.41
CA GLN A 99 -2.15 4.09 -14.53
C GLN A 99 -0.89 4.70 -15.13
N ASN A 100 -1.05 5.47 -16.22
CA ASN A 100 0.06 6.05 -16.99
C ASN A 100 0.76 7.25 -16.31
N HIS A 101 0.07 7.94 -15.40
CA HIS A 101 0.58 9.13 -14.72
C HIS A 101 0.18 9.08 -13.25
N LEU A 102 1.05 8.51 -12.43
CA LEU A 102 0.86 8.39 -10.99
C LEU A 102 1.88 9.23 -10.25
N SER A 103 1.44 10.21 -9.46
CA SER A 103 2.31 10.91 -8.52
C SER A 103 2.55 10.06 -7.26
N TRP A 104 3.63 10.36 -6.53
CA TRP A 104 3.92 9.74 -5.24
C TRP A 104 2.76 9.95 -4.26
N VAL A 105 2.22 11.16 -4.27
CA VAL A 105 1.09 11.53 -3.41
C VAL A 105 -0.16 10.71 -3.75
N ASP A 106 -0.40 10.44 -5.04
CA ASP A 106 -1.54 9.62 -5.47
C ASP A 106 -1.37 8.18 -4.98
N VAL A 107 -0.18 7.60 -5.13
CA VAL A 107 0.14 6.26 -4.62
C VAL A 107 -0.07 6.17 -3.11
N GLN A 108 0.45 7.14 -2.35
CA GLN A 108 0.26 7.18 -0.89
C GLN A 108 -1.23 7.22 -0.53
N SER A 109 -2.01 8.10 -1.19
CA SER A 109 -3.43 8.26 -0.92
C SER A 109 -4.23 6.98 -1.23
N HIS A 110 -3.92 6.32 -2.34
CA HIS A 110 -4.58 5.07 -2.73
C HIS A 110 -4.27 3.92 -1.77
N LEU A 111 -3.02 3.79 -1.33
CA LEU A 111 -2.60 2.74 -0.42
C LEU A 111 -3.17 2.94 1.00
N LEU A 112 -3.16 4.17 1.51
CA LEU A 112 -3.78 4.50 2.80
C LEU A 112 -5.30 4.30 2.78
N THR A 113 -5.96 4.72 1.70
CA THR A 113 -7.41 4.50 1.53
C THR A 113 -7.73 3.01 1.47
N PHE A 114 -6.86 2.21 0.83
CA PHE A 114 -7.03 0.77 0.76
C PHE A 114 -6.83 0.09 2.12
N GLU A 115 -5.82 0.49 2.90
CA GLU A 115 -5.60 -0.01 4.26
C GLU A 115 -6.83 0.26 5.15
N SER A 116 -7.38 1.47 5.13
CA SER A 116 -8.60 1.80 5.89
C SER A 116 -9.82 0.95 5.48
N ARG A 117 -9.87 0.47 4.24
CA ARG A 117 -10.92 -0.45 3.77
C ARG A 117 -10.65 -1.89 4.17
N LEU A 118 -9.38 -2.31 4.29
CA LEU A 118 -9.00 -3.63 4.80
C LEU A 118 -9.29 -3.77 6.30
N GLU A 119 -9.04 -2.72 7.08
CA GLU A 119 -9.29 -2.71 8.53
C GLU A 119 -10.78 -2.68 8.89
N GLN A 120 -11.64 -2.29 7.94
CA GLN A 120 -13.08 -2.39 8.13
C GLN A 120 -13.51 -3.84 7.93
N PRO A 121 -13.99 -4.53 8.99
CA PRO A 121 -14.56 -5.85 8.82
C PRO A 121 -15.78 -5.72 7.90
N ASN A 122 -15.65 -6.25 6.68
CA ASN A 122 -16.77 -6.59 5.81
C ASN A 122 -17.68 -5.44 5.32
N HIS A 123 -17.25 -4.70 4.29
CA HIS A 123 -18.17 -4.10 3.31
C HIS A 123 -18.13 -4.80 1.93
N PHE A 124 -17.52 -6.00 1.81
CA PHE A 124 -17.56 -6.76 0.55
C PHE A 124 -18.41 -8.04 0.62
N VAL A 125 -18.82 -8.50 1.80
CA VAL A 125 -19.74 -9.66 1.96
C VAL A 125 -21.22 -9.27 2.00
N ASN A 126 -21.57 -8.02 1.66
CA ASN A 126 -22.96 -7.58 1.50
C ASN A 126 -23.36 -7.33 0.04
N LEU A 127 -22.61 -7.90 -0.91
CA LEU A 127 -23.24 -8.30 -2.17
C LEU A 127 -23.95 -9.63 -1.91
N SER A 128 -24.96 -9.55 -1.05
CA SER A 128 -25.95 -10.60 -0.90
C SER A 128 -26.44 -10.90 -2.31
N LEU A 129 -26.08 -12.08 -2.81
CA LEU A 129 -26.96 -12.79 -3.72
C LEU A 129 -28.23 -13.07 -2.91
N GLU A 130 -29.08 -12.05 -2.73
CA GLU A 130 -30.49 -12.31 -2.47
C GLU A 130 -31.03 -12.81 -3.81
N PRO A 131 -31.35 -14.10 -3.96
CA PRO A 131 -32.20 -14.51 -5.06
C PRO A 131 -33.52 -13.76 -4.86
N THR A 132 -33.77 -12.73 -5.69
CA THR A 132 -35.04 -12.04 -5.70
C THR A 132 -36.09 -13.01 -6.22
N ALA A 133 -36.75 -13.73 -5.31
CA ALA A 133 -37.93 -14.52 -5.60
C ALA A 133 -39.11 -13.56 -5.72
N ASN A 134 -39.41 -13.12 -6.94
CA ASN A 134 -40.56 -12.29 -7.23
C ASN A 134 -41.84 -13.15 -7.15
N PHE A 135 -42.44 -13.24 -5.95
CA PHE A 135 -43.69 -13.99 -5.74
C PHE A 135 -44.88 -13.08 -5.99
N ALA A 136 -45.34 -13.04 -7.24
CA ALA A 136 -46.61 -12.42 -7.60
C ALA A 136 -47.72 -13.47 -7.51
N GLN A 137 -48.47 -13.50 -6.40
CA GLN A 137 -49.74 -14.22 -6.38
C GLN A 137 -50.88 -13.29 -5.97
N HIS A 138 -51.75 -13.12 -6.97
CA HIS A 138 -52.89 -12.26 -7.05
C HIS A 138 -53.81 -12.35 -5.83
N SER A 139 -54.27 -11.18 -5.43
CA SER A 139 -55.33 -10.90 -4.47
C SER A 139 -56.61 -11.67 -4.77
N GLY A 140 -57.12 -12.34 -3.74
CA GLY A 140 -58.47 -12.90 -3.68
C GLY A 140 -59.00 -12.79 -2.26
N THR A 141 -59.54 -11.62 -1.90
CA THR A 141 -60.37 -11.47 -0.70
C THR A 141 -61.81 -11.87 -1.02
N PRO A 142 -62.43 -12.71 -0.18
CA PRO A 142 -63.84 -12.52 0.12
C PRO A 142 -63.99 -12.14 1.59
N ARG A 143 -64.84 -11.14 1.76
CA ARG A 143 -65.20 -10.43 2.98
C ARG A 143 -66.39 -11.13 3.65
N GLN A 144 -66.21 -11.41 4.95
CA GLN A 144 -67.19 -11.42 6.06
C GLN A 144 -68.47 -12.28 5.95
N SER A 145 -68.69 -13.11 6.98
CA SER A 145 -69.81 -12.92 7.91
C SER A 145 -69.60 -13.71 9.20
N LEU A 146 -69.53 -13.00 10.33
CA LEU A 146 -69.77 -13.53 11.67
C LEU A 146 -71.28 -13.66 11.87
N THR A 147 -71.77 -14.78 12.40
CA THR A 147 -72.74 -14.81 13.51
C THR A 147 -72.72 -16.18 14.16
N ASP A 148 -72.37 -16.17 15.44
CA ASP A 148 -72.57 -17.22 16.44
C ASP A 148 -74.08 -17.42 16.68
N SER A 149 -74.56 -18.66 16.87
CA SER A 149 -75.78 -18.97 17.62
C SER A 149 -75.88 -20.47 17.91
N ASP A 150 -75.46 -20.80 19.14
CA ASP A 150 -76.01 -21.77 20.08
C ASP A 150 -77.46 -22.26 19.82
N GLY A 151 -77.73 -23.56 20.07
CA GLY A 151 -79.09 -24.04 20.30
C GLY A 151 -79.43 -25.48 19.89
N SER A 152 -79.17 -26.43 20.79
CA SER A 152 -80.09 -27.50 21.26
C SER A 152 -80.89 -28.44 20.31
N GLN A 153 -80.71 -29.73 20.62
CA GLN A 153 -81.69 -30.84 20.66
C GLN A 153 -82.14 -31.56 19.37
N GLY A 154 -81.97 -32.90 19.40
CA GLY A 154 -83.11 -33.78 19.20
C GLY A 154 -82.97 -34.92 18.18
N SER A 155 -83.13 -36.14 18.71
CA SER A 155 -83.80 -37.29 18.10
C SER A 155 -83.02 -38.40 17.40
N ALA A 156 -83.30 -39.58 17.95
CA ALA A 156 -82.94 -40.94 17.60
C ALA A 156 -83.62 -41.49 16.32
N HIS A 157 -83.19 -42.72 15.98
CA HIS A 157 -83.95 -43.87 15.47
C HIS A 157 -83.90 -44.25 13.97
N GLY A 158 -83.59 -45.54 13.75
CA GLY A 158 -83.96 -46.40 12.60
C GLY A 158 -82.84 -46.58 11.57
N PHE A 159 -82.42 -47.77 11.13
CA PHE A 159 -82.86 -49.17 11.28
C PHE A 159 -81.61 -50.06 11.15
#